data_AF-A0A7J3F1V6-F1
#
_entry.id   AF-A0A7J3F1V6-F1
#
_cell.length_a   1.000
_cell.length_b   1.000
_cell.length_c   1.000
_cell.angle_alpha   90.00
_cell.angle_beta   90.00
_cell.angle_gamma   90.00
#
_symmetry.space_group_name_H-M   'P 1'
#
loop_
_entity.id
_entity.type
_entity.pdbx_description
1 polymer ?
#
loop_
_entity_poly.entity_id
_entity_poly.type
_entity_poly.pdbx_seq_one_letter_code
_entity_poly.pdbx_strand_id
1 'polypeptide(L)'
;MEIILLILYAILFSITSIFLFISFKRLKDVTLEYEKAKRLIDDIIFSFNKDIQRQEEKIQEIAKNLESLSIKREKEIEEVNSAIADIKGRLEILSNYRDNLSADHENLKNKVDDLIAKNNEVLERVGKIEKIVSEEKMETKKEIKIGEDEARSSIPIKGNVTLASLTETELKVLEILAKEGEKTVPEIRERIKLTREHTARLLKSLYARGFVERRDDRIPFVYRLNKEMEEILKSEKLKT
;
A
#
# COMPACT_ATOMS: atom_id res chain seq x y z
N MET A 1 -73.79 98.68 26.86
CA MET A 1 -73.20 97.42 27.38
C MET A 1 -73.20 96.30 26.34
N GLU A 2 -74.25 96.12 25.55
CA GLU A 2 -74.36 95.04 24.56
C GLU A 2 -73.26 95.03 23.49
N ILE A 3 -72.89 96.21 22.95
CA ILE A 3 -71.83 96.32 21.92
C ILE A 3 -70.46 95.86 22.47
N ILE A 4 -70.15 96.16 23.74
CA ILE A 4 -68.88 95.78 24.37
C ILE A 4 -68.81 94.26 24.58
N LEU A 5 -69.92 93.66 25.00
CA LEU A 5 -70.06 92.19 25.13
C LEU A 5 -69.87 91.48 23.79
N LEU A 6 -70.46 92.01 22.72
CA LEU A 6 -70.34 91.44 21.37
C LEU A 6 -68.90 91.49 20.85
N ILE A 7 -68.19 92.60 21.08
CA ILE A 7 -66.76 92.74 20.74
C ILE A 7 -65.92 91.73 21.53
N LEU A 8 -66.17 91.55 22.83
CA LEU A 8 -65.45 90.59 23.66
C LEU A 8 -65.64 89.14 23.17
N TYR A 9 -66.87 88.75 22.83
CA TYR A 9 -67.15 87.43 22.25
C TYR A 9 -66.48 87.26 20.87
N ALA A 10 -66.45 88.29 20.03
CA ALA A 10 -65.79 88.23 18.73
C ALA A 10 -64.26 88.04 18.86
N ILE A 11 -63.63 88.73 19.82
CA ILE A 11 -62.20 88.56 20.11
C ILE A 11 -61.92 87.16 20.65
N LEU A 12 -62.72 86.69 21.62
CA LEU A 12 -62.58 85.35 22.18
C LEU A 12 -62.74 84.27 21.11
N PHE A 13 -63.75 84.39 20.25
CA PHE A 13 -63.99 83.48 19.14
C PHE A 13 -62.85 83.49 18.13
N SER A 14 -62.26 84.65 17.85
CA SER A 14 -61.11 84.75 16.95
C SER A 14 -59.89 84.03 17.52
N ILE A 15 -59.61 84.21 18.82
CA ILE A 15 -58.49 83.53 19.50
C ILE A 15 -58.69 82.02 19.53
N THR A 16 -59.89 81.54 19.87
CA THR A 16 -60.18 80.10 19.90
C THR A 16 -60.13 79.49 18.51
N SER A 17 -60.63 80.18 17.49
CA SER A 17 -60.57 79.72 16.09
C SER A 17 -59.12 79.61 15.59
N ILE A 18 -58.27 80.59 15.90
CA ILE A 18 -56.83 80.55 15.59
C ILE A 18 -56.17 79.36 16.32
N PHE A 19 -56.46 79.17 17.60
CA PHE A 19 -55.91 78.05 18.37
C PHE A 19 -56.34 76.69 17.79
N LEU A 20 -57.59 76.57 17.36
CA LEU A 20 -58.15 75.37 16.75
C LEU A 20 -57.49 75.10 15.39
N PHE A 21 -57.26 76.14 14.59
CA PHE A 21 -56.56 76.05 13.32
C PHE A 21 -55.10 75.59 13.49
N ILE A 22 -54.36 76.16 14.45
CA ILE A 22 -52.97 75.75 14.76
C ILE A 22 -52.93 74.30 15.21
N SER A 23 -53.84 73.91 16.11
CA SER A 23 -53.92 72.55 16.64
C SER A 23 -54.25 71.54 15.56
N PHE A 24 -55.18 71.88 14.65
CA PHE A 24 -55.51 71.06 13.50
C PHE A 24 -54.33 70.87 12.54
N LYS A 25 -53.59 71.95 12.25
CA LYS A 25 -52.39 71.88 11.42
C LYS A 25 -51.32 70.98 12.05
N ARG A 26 -51.04 71.17 13.34
CA ARG A 26 -50.08 70.33 14.08
C ARG A 26 -50.49 68.87 14.10
N LEU A 27 -51.77 68.58 14.31
CA LEU A 27 -52.29 67.21 14.31
C LEU A 27 -52.06 66.56 12.94
N LYS A 28 -52.32 67.29 11.85
CA LYS A 28 -52.09 66.81 10.49
C LYS A 28 -50.61 66.48 10.24
N ASP A 29 -49.71 67.37 10.64
CA ASP A 29 -48.26 67.17 10.46
C ASP A 29 -47.76 65.94 11.25
N VAL A 30 -48.18 65.79 12.52
CA VAL A 30 -47.82 64.63 13.36
C VAL A 30 -48.41 63.33 12.78
N THR A 31 -49.65 63.33 12.28
CA THR A 31 -50.23 62.13 11.66
C THR A 31 -49.47 61.70 10.41
N LEU A 32 -48.94 62.66 9.64
CA LEU A 32 -48.18 62.38 8.43
C LEU A 32 -46.78 61.81 8.77
N GLU A 33 -46.11 62.35 9.77
CA GLU A 33 -44.85 61.79 10.28
C GLU A 33 -45.06 60.40 10.89
N TYR A 34 -46.15 60.20 11.64
CA TYR A 34 -46.51 58.90 12.20
C TYR A 34 -46.75 57.85 11.10
N GLU A 35 -47.50 58.17 10.04
CA GLU A 35 -47.68 57.23 8.93
C GLU A 35 -46.37 56.89 8.22
N LYS A 36 -45.45 57.87 8.06
CA LYS A 36 -44.13 57.61 7.49
C LYS A 36 -43.33 56.65 8.36
N ALA A 37 -43.29 56.90 9.67
CA ALA A 37 -42.59 56.03 10.62
C ALA A 37 -43.21 54.63 10.65
N LYS A 38 -44.54 54.53 10.64
CA LYS A 38 -45.26 53.26 10.59
C LYS A 38 -44.89 52.46 9.33
N ARG A 39 -44.90 53.09 8.16
CA ARG A 39 -44.49 52.45 6.90
C ARG A 39 -43.06 51.90 6.97
N LEU A 40 -42.11 52.69 7.49
CA LEU A 40 -40.73 52.22 7.65
C LEU A 40 -40.61 51.04 8.61
N ILE A 41 -41.38 51.04 9.71
CA ILE A 41 -41.42 49.92 10.66
C ILE A 41 -42.04 48.69 10.00
N ASP A 42 -43.14 48.84 9.27
CA ASP A 42 -43.78 47.74 8.55
C ASP A 42 -42.82 47.11 7.52
N ASP A 43 -42.06 47.94 6.79
CA ASP A 43 -41.04 47.48 5.85
C ASP A 43 -39.91 46.71 6.56
N ILE A 44 -39.43 47.21 7.70
CA ILE A 44 -38.40 46.55 8.52
C ILE A 44 -38.92 45.21 9.06
N ILE A 45 -40.16 45.16 9.56
CA ILE A 45 -40.77 43.92 10.05
C ILE A 45 -40.88 42.91 8.91
N PHE A 46 -41.31 43.35 7.73
CA PHE A 46 -41.40 42.48 6.56
C PHE A 46 -40.03 41.94 6.14
N SER A 47 -38.98 42.78 6.11
CA SER A 47 -37.63 42.32 5.79
C SER A 47 -37.09 41.35 6.83
N PHE A 48 -37.30 41.62 8.13
CA PHE A 48 -36.88 40.72 9.20
C PHE A 48 -37.58 39.37 9.12
N ASN A 49 -38.89 39.35 8.87
CA ASN A 49 -39.64 38.10 8.74
C ASN A 49 -39.12 37.27 7.55
N LYS A 50 -38.84 37.93 6.42
CA LYS A 50 -38.23 37.30 5.25
C LYS A 50 -36.82 36.76 5.54
N ASP A 51 -36.01 37.52 6.27
CA ASP A 51 -34.66 37.08 6.66
C ASP A 51 -34.70 35.91 7.64
N ILE A 52 -35.64 35.90 8.59
CA ILE A 52 -35.88 34.78 9.51
C ILE A 52 -36.24 33.52 8.72
N GLN A 53 -37.19 33.60 7.79
CA GLN A 53 -37.55 32.47 6.93
C GLN A 53 -36.35 31.96 6.13
N ARG A 54 -35.56 32.86 5.54
CA ARG A 54 -34.36 32.48 4.79
C ARG A 54 -33.30 31.81 5.68
N GLN A 55 -33.17 32.25 6.93
CA GLN A 55 -32.27 31.60 7.88
C GLN A 55 -32.79 30.23 8.32
N GLU A 56 -34.09 30.09 8.55
CA GLU A 56 -34.73 28.81 8.87
C GLU A 56 -34.48 27.77 7.76
N GLU A 57 -34.68 28.15 6.50
CA GLU A 57 -34.39 27.29 5.34
C GLU A 57 -32.92 26.84 5.31
N LYS A 58 -31.98 27.77 5.54
CA LYS A 58 -30.55 27.44 5.60
C LYS A 58 -30.21 26.51 6.76
N ILE A 59 -30.84 26.71 7.92
CA ILE A 59 -30.66 25.85 9.09
C ILE A 59 -31.19 24.44 8.78
N GLN A 60 -32.35 24.34 8.13
CA GLN A 60 -32.90 23.04 7.70
C GLN A 60 -31.99 22.35 6.67
N GLU A 61 -31.43 23.08 5.72
CA GLU A 61 -30.47 22.54 4.75
C GLU A 61 -29.20 22.03 5.45
N ILE A 62 -28.64 22.82 6.38
CA ILE A 62 -27.47 22.41 7.17
C ILE A 62 -27.79 21.18 8.01
N ALA A 63 -28.96 21.12 8.64
CA ALA A 63 -29.39 19.97 9.44
C ALA A 63 -29.49 18.70 8.58
N LYS A 64 -30.11 18.80 7.40
CA LYS A 64 -30.21 17.69 6.44
C LYS A 64 -28.84 17.22 5.96
N ASN A 65 -27.95 18.17 5.64
CA ASN A 65 -26.59 17.85 5.22
C ASN A 65 -25.81 17.17 6.37
N LEU A 66 -25.96 17.65 7.61
CA LEU A 66 -25.34 17.05 8.79
C LEU A 66 -25.85 15.62 9.03
N GLU A 67 -27.15 15.38 8.91
CA GLU A 67 -27.74 14.05 9.03
C GLU A 67 -27.21 13.10 7.95
N SER A 68 -27.16 13.55 6.69
CA SER A 68 -26.60 12.75 5.60
C SER A 68 -25.12 12.41 5.79
N LEU A 69 -24.33 13.36 6.31
CA LEU A 69 -22.91 13.15 6.65
C LEU A 69 -22.77 12.19 7.83
N SER A 70 -23.67 12.26 8.82
CA SER A 70 -23.69 11.34 9.95
C SER A 70 -23.93 9.90 9.49
N ILE A 71 -24.97 9.68 8.67
CA ILE A 71 -25.29 8.36 8.10
C ILE A 71 -24.12 7.83 7.28
N LYS A 72 -23.49 8.68 6.46
CA LYS A 72 -22.34 8.29 5.65
C LYS A 72 -21.16 7.87 6.55
N ARG A 73 -20.84 8.63 7.58
CA ARG A 73 -19.76 8.29 8.53
C ARG A 73 -20.06 7.03 9.32
N GLU A 74 -21.30 6.81 9.73
CA GLU A 74 -21.70 5.60 10.43
C GLU A 74 -21.48 4.36 9.57
N LYS A 75 -21.85 4.43 8.29
CA LYS A 75 -21.57 3.36 7.32
C LYS A 75 -20.08 3.11 7.10
N GLU A 76 -19.28 4.18 6.98
CA GLU A 76 -17.82 4.07 6.85
C GLU A 76 -17.19 3.42 8.10
N ILE A 77 -17.69 3.77 9.30
CA ILE A 77 -17.25 3.15 10.56
C ILE A 77 -17.62 1.67 10.62
N GLU A 78 -18.82 1.30 10.19
CA GLU A 78 -19.26 -0.10 10.14
C GLU A 78 -18.40 -0.94 9.19
N GLU A 79 -18.08 -0.41 8.01
CA GLU A 79 -17.19 -1.07 7.04
C GLU A 79 -15.78 -1.25 7.61
N VAL A 80 -15.22 -0.22 8.25
CA VAL A 80 -13.92 -0.30 8.92
C VAL A 80 -13.94 -1.33 10.05
N ASN A 81 -14.99 -1.35 10.87
CA ASN A 81 -15.12 -2.32 11.95
C ASN A 81 -15.21 -3.76 11.43
N SER A 82 -15.94 -3.97 10.33
CA SER A 82 -15.99 -5.28 9.65
C SER A 82 -14.61 -5.71 9.15
N ALA A 83 -13.87 -4.80 8.49
CA ALA A 83 -12.51 -5.07 8.03
C ALA A 83 -11.55 -5.37 9.19
N ILE A 84 -11.65 -4.64 10.31
CA ILE A 84 -10.88 -4.90 11.52
C ILE A 84 -11.19 -6.30 12.08
N ALA A 85 -12.46 -6.70 12.10
CA ALA A 85 -12.87 -8.02 12.57
C ALA A 85 -12.29 -9.14 11.69
N ASP A 86 -12.32 -8.99 10.36
CA ASP A 86 -11.70 -9.93 9.42
C ASP A 86 -10.17 -10.01 9.61
N ILE A 87 -9.50 -8.86 9.70
CA ILE A 87 -8.06 -8.80 9.96
C ILE A 87 -7.71 -9.49 11.29
N LYS A 88 -8.50 -9.25 12.34
CA LYS A 88 -8.33 -9.91 13.64
C LYS A 88 -8.44 -11.42 13.52
N GLY A 89 -9.44 -11.93 12.79
CA GLY A 89 -9.60 -13.37 12.55
C GLY A 89 -8.42 -13.96 11.79
N ARG A 90 -7.92 -13.28 10.75
CA ARG A 90 -6.73 -13.72 10.01
C ARG A 90 -5.47 -13.70 10.87
N LEU A 91 -5.33 -12.70 11.74
CA LEU A 91 -4.21 -12.61 12.67
C LEU A 91 -4.22 -13.75 13.69
N GLU A 92 -5.39 -14.16 14.17
CA GLU A 92 -5.56 -15.30 15.06
C GLU A 92 -5.15 -16.61 14.38
N ILE A 93 -5.58 -16.83 13.13
CA ILE A 93 -5.16 -17.99 12.32
C ILE A 93 -3.64 -17.99 12.11
N LEU A 94 -3.04 -16.85 11.78
CA LEU A 94 -1.58 -16.71 11.62
C LEU A 94 -0.83 -16.96 12.93
N SER A 95 -1.37 -16.49 14.05
CA SER A 95 -0.82 -16.76 15.39
C SER A 95 -0.80 -18.27 15.67
N ASN A 96 -1.92 -18.95 15.42
CA ASN A 96 -2.00 -20.40 15.61
C ASN A 96 -1.02 -21.15 14.69
N TYR A 97 -0.89 -20.72 13.43
CA TYR A 97 0.08 -21.30 12.50
C TYR A 97 1.52 -21.10 12.97
N ARG A 98 1.88 -19.92 13.47
CA ARG A 98 3.19 -19.64 14.07
C ARG A 98 3.47 -20.59 15.23
N ASP A 99 2.49 -20.78 16.12
CA ASP A 99 2.67 -21.61 17.32
C ASP A 99 2.87 -23.08 16.94
N ASN A 100 2.07 -23.59 16.00
CA ASN A 100 2.24 -24.94 15.45
C ASN A 100 3.60 -25.10 14.75
N LEU A 101 4.01 -24.14 13.92
CA LEU A 101 5.30 -24.18 13.24
C LEU A 101 6.47 -24.14 14.23
N SER A 102 6.34 -23.39 15.33
CA SER A 102 7.33 -23.37 16.40
C SER A 102 7.45 -24.75 17.07
N ALA A 103 6.33 -25.40 17.37
CA ALA A 103 6.31 -26.74 17.93
C ALA A 103 6.90 -27.78 16.97
N ASP A 104 6.55 -27.71 15.68
CA ASP A 104 7.12 -28.58 14.65
C ASP A 104 8.63 -28.37 14.48
N HIS A 105 9.09 -27.13 14.56
CA HIS A 105 10.51 -26.81 14.52
C HIS A 105 11.27 -27.40 15.71
N GLU A 106 10.71 -27.31 16.91
CA GLU A 106 11.30 -27.91 18.12
C GLU A 106 11.35 -29.44 18.02
N ASN A 107 10.26 -30.07 17.56
CA ASN A 107 10.23 -31.51 17.30
C ASN A 107 11.26 -31.94 16.26
N LEU A 108 11.42 -31.18 15.18
CA LEU A 108 12.39 -31.47 14.12
C LEU A 108 13.83 -31.32 14.65
N LYS A 109 14.10 -30.27 15.43
CA LYS A 109 15.38 -30.07 16.08
C LYS A 109 15.75 -31.26 16.97
N ASN A 110 14.83 -31.72 17.82
CA ASN A 110 15.05 -32.88 18.67
C ASN A 110 15.35 -34.16 17.86
N LYS A 111 14.65 -34.37 16.73
CA LYS A 111 14.93 -35.50 15.82
C LYS A 111 16.29 -35.40 15.14
N VAL A 112 16.72 -34.19 14.77
CA VAL A 112 18.05 -33.95 14.20
C VAL A 112 19.13 -34.23 15.23
N ASP A 113 18.95 -33.78 16.47
CA ASP A 113 19.89 -34.04 17.56
C ASP A 113 20.01 -35.55 17.87
N ASP A 114 18.89 -36.29 17.87
CA ASP A 114 18.88 -37.76 18.00
C ASP A 114 19.57 -38.46 16.81
N LEU A 115 19.35 -37.97 15.58
CA LEU A 115 20.05 -38.49 14.40
C LEU A 115 21.57 -38.26 14.49
N ILE A 116 21.99 -37.08 14.95
CA ILE A 116 23.41 -36.77 15.15
C ILE A 116 24.01 -37.70 16.19
N ALA A 117 23.32 -37.94 17.31
CA ALA A 117 23.77 -38.88 18.34
C ALA A 117 23.93 -40.31 17.80
N LYS A 118 22.91 -40.82 17.07
CA LYS A 118 22.96 -42.14 16.43
C LYS A 118 24.06 -42.24 15.39
N ASN A 119 24.26 -41.19 14.59
CA ASN A 119 25.31 -41.17 13.57
C ASN A 119 26.71 -41.18 14.20
N ASN A 120 26.90 -40.46 15.30
CA ASN A 120 28.14 -40.50 16.08
C ASN A 120 28.40 -41.90 16.67
N GLU A 121 27.36 -42.57 17.18
CA GLU A 121 27.46 -43.94 17.67
C GLU A 121 27.85 -44.92 16.54
N VAL A 122 27.23 -44.78 15.37
CA VAL A 122 27.58 -45.59 14.19
C VAL A 122 29.01 -45.33 13.75
N LEU A 123 29.46 -44.07 13.70
CA LEU A 123 30.85 -43.70 13.41
C LEU A 123 31.82 -44.35 14.41
N GLU A 124 31.49 -44.38 15.69
CA GLU A 124 32.31 -45.04 16.71
C GLU A 124 32.38 -46.56 16.50
N ARG A 125 31.23 -47.20 16.19
CA ARG A 125 31.16 -48.64 15.89
C ARG A 125 31.92 -48.98 14.61
N VAL A 126 31.81 -48.17 13.55
CA VAL A 126 32.59 -48.32 12.31
C VAL A 126 34.07 -48.18 12.61
N GLY A 127 34.49 -47.19 13.41
CA GLY A 127 35.91 -47.06 13.82
C GLY A 127 36.42 -48.26 14.62
N LYS A 128 35.59 -48.88 15.47
CA LYS A 128 35.94 -50.14 16.16
C LYS A 128 36.06 -51.31 15.17
N ILE A 129 35.15 -51.42 14.20
CA ILE A 129 35.22 -52.43 13.14
C ILE A 129 36.44 -52.22 12.26
N GLU A 130 36.78 -50.98 11.88
CA GLU A 130 37.98 -50.67 11.11
C GLU A 130 39.25 -51.07 11.86
N LYS A 131 39.30 -50.88 13.19
CA LYS A 131 40.42 -51.37 14.02
C LYS A 131 40.49 -52.89 14.01
N ILE A 132 39.37 -53.59 14.22
CA ILE A 132 39.32 -55.06 14.17
C ILE A 132 39.72 -55.59 12.79
N VAL A 133 39.24 -54.97 11.71
CA VAL A 133 39.61 -55.34 10.32
C VAL A 133 41.08 -55.02 10.03
N SER A 134 41.65 -53.99 10.66
CA SER A 134 43.08 -53.68 10.57
C SER A 134 43.93 -54.67 11.38
N GLU A 135 43.42 -55.17 12.50
CA GLU A 135 44.03 -56.21 13.34
C GLU A 135 43.92 -57.61 12.69
N GLU A 136 42.79 -57.95 12.06
CA GLU A 136 42.63 -59.20 11.28
C GLU A 136 43.47 -59.19 9.99
N LYS A 137 43.65 -58.02 9.35
CA LYS A 137 44.61 -57.87 8.25
C LYS A 137 46.07 -58.03 8.69
N MET A 138 46.36 -58.01 10.00
CA MET A 138 47.69 -58.22 10.55
C MET A 138 48.05 -59.73 10.64
N GLU A 139 47.07 -60.63 10.66
CA GLU A 139 47.33 -62.09 10.60
C GLU A 139 47.42 -62.64 9.17
N THR A 140 46.97 -61.89 8.14
CA THR A 140 46.98 -62.34 6.73
C THR A 140 47.95 -61.58 5.80
N LYS A 141 48.92 -60.84 6.33
CA LYS A 141 49.95 -60.16 5.51
C LYS A 141 51.38 -60.44 6.01
N LYS A 142 51.82 -61.70 5.86
CA LYS A 142 53.20 -61.94 5.45
C LYS A 142 53.28 -61.64 3.95
N GLU A 143 54.22 -60.77 3.61
CA GLU A 143 54.62 -60.36 2.26
C GLU A 143 53.65 -59.40 1.54
N ILE A 144 54.01 -58.11 1.51
CA ILE A 144 54.50 -57.41 0.31
C ILE A 144 54.76 -55.95 0.73
N LYS A 145 56.04 -55.56 0.69
CA LYS A 145 56.53 -54.18 0.83
C LYS A 145 56.44 -53.49 -0.53
N ILE A 146 55.61 -52.46 -0.71
CA ILE A 146 55.84 -51.39 -1.69
C ILE A 146 55.17 -50.08 -1.21
N GLY A 147 56.00 -49.04 -1.04
CA GLY A 147 55.71 -47.66 -1.46
C GLY A 147 54.77 -46.79 -0.62
N GLU A 148 55.36 -45.95 0.23
CA GLU A 148 54.83 -44.62 0.54
C GLU A 148 54.91 -43.76 -0.74
N ASP A 149 53.80 -43.23 -1.23
CA ASP A 149 53.75 -41.80 -1.59
C ASP A 149 52.31 -41.27 -1.77
N GLU A 150 52.21 -39.99 -1.49
CA GLU A 150 51.03 -39.20 -1.14
C GLU A 150 49.94 -39.08 -2.22
N ALA A 151 48.71 -39.48 -1.86
CA ALA A 151 47.49 -39.09 -2.56
C ALA A 151 47.08 -37.65 -2.17
N ARG A 152 47.51 -36.65 -2.96
CA ARG A 152 46.84 -35.35 -3.03
C ARG A 152 45.96 -35.30 -4.27
N SER A 153 44.72 -35.76 -4.13
CA SER A 153 43.66 -35.47 -5.09
C SER A 153 43.26 -34.00 -4.97
N SER A 154 43.96 -33.13 -5.71
CA SER A 154 43.46 -31.81 -6.03
C SER A 154 42.30 -31.95 -7.02
N ILE A 155 41.07 -31.79 -6.54
CA ILE A 155 39.92 -31.52 -7.41
C ILE A 155 39.58 -30.03 -7.27
N PRO A 156 39.83 -29.23 -8.31
CA PRO A 156 38.95 -28.13 -8.65
C PRO A 156 38.18 -28.53 -9.90
N ILE A 157 36.89 -28.80 -9.70
CA ILE A 157 35.88 -28.85 -10.76
C ILE A 157 35.84 -27.45 -11.40
N LYS A 158 36.63 -27.22 -12.45
CA LYS A 158 36.25 -26.31 -13.53
C LYS A 158 35.80 -27.18 -14.69
N GLY A 159 34.64 -27.81 -14.48
CA GLY A 159 33.92 -28.47 -15.54
C GLY A 159 33.37 -27.40 -16.48
N ASN A 160 33.93 -27.35 -17.68
CA ASN A 160 33.43 -26.60 -18.82
C ASN A 160 31.90 -26.73 -18.90
N VAL A 161 31.18 -25.64 -18.65
CA VAL A 161 29.73 -25.59 -18.80
C VAL A 161 29.44 -25.58 -20.29
N THR A 162 29.27 -26.76 -20.88
CA THR A 162 28.86 -26.91 -22.27
C THR A 162 27.40 -26.52 -22.44
N LEU A 163 27.08 -25.87 -23.57
CA LEU A 163 25.74 -25.47 -24.02
C LEU A 163 24.68 -26.59 -24.00
N ALA A 164 25.10 -27.86 -23.94
CA ALA A 164 24.26 -29.05 -23.95
C ALA A 164 23.34 -29.20 -22.72
N SER A 165 23.49 -28.37 -21.68
CA SER A 165 22.66 -28.40 -20.47
C SER A 165 21.56 -27.33 -20.42
N LEU A 166 21.46 -26.49 -21.45
CA LEU A 166 20.48 -25.40 -21.49
C LEU A 166 19.11 -25.92 -21.94
N THR A 167 18.06 -25.50 -21.23
CA THR A 167 16.68 -25.76 -21.63
C THR A 167 16.28 -24.86 -22.81
N GLU A 168 15.33 -25.30 -23.65
CA GLU A 168 14.87 -24.56 -24.84
C GLU A 168 14.50 -23.11 -24.54
N THR A 169 13.90 -22.88 -23.37
CA THR A 169 13.53 -21.55 -22.88
C THR A 169 14.73 -20.68 -22.50
N GLU A 170 15.79 -21.27 -21.95
CA GLU A 170 17.03 -20.56 -21.60
C GLU A 170 17.76 -20.10 -22.86
N LEU A 171 17.83 -20.95 -23.88
CA LEU A 171 18.43 -20.64 -25.18
C LEU A 171 17.69 -19.48 -25.86
N LYS A 172 16.35 -19.50 -25.84
CA LYS A 172 15.51 -18.42 -26.37
C LYS A 172 15.76 -17.07 -25.66
N VAL A 173 15.98 -17.07 -24.35
CA VAL A 173 16.32 -15.84 -23.60
C VAL A 173 17.70 -15.32 -24.00
N LEU A 174 18.69 -16.21 -24.15
CA LEU A 174 20.03 -15.83 -24.59
C LEU A 174 20.04 -15.27 -26.01
N GLU A 175 19.23 -15.82 -26.92
CA GLU A 175 19.04 -15.28 -28.27
C GLU A 175 18.43 -13.88 -28.27
N ILE A 176 17.43 -13.64 -27.42
CA ILE A 176 16.80 -12.31 -27.29
C ILE A 176 17.83 -11.29 -26.79
N LEU A 177 18.64 -11.65 -25.79
CA LEU A 177 19.70 -10.78 -25.28
C LEU A 177 20.81 -10.55 -26.32
N ALA A 178 21.13 -11.55 -27.15
CA ALA A 178 22.10 -11.40 -28.23
C ALA A 178 21.59 -10.49 -29.36
N LYS A 179 20.28 -10.52 -29.66
CA LYS A 179 19.68 -9.75 -30.76
C LYS A 179 19.27 -8.33 -30.36
N GLU A 180 18.69 -8.17 -29.18
CA GLU A 180 18.06 -6.92 -28.73
C GLU A 180 18.85 -6.22 -27.61
N GLY A 181 19.94 -6.83 -27.11
CA GLY A 181 20.82 -6.23 -26.12
C GLY A 181 20.30 -6.31 -24.68
N GLU A 182 20.80 -5.39 -23.86
CA GLU A 182 20.54 -5.34 -22.41
C GLU A 182 19.04 -5.13 -22.12
N LYS A 183 18.44 -6.01 -21.32
CA LYS A 183 16.99 -5.95 -21.01
C LYS A 183 16.65 -6.23 -19.56
N THR A 184 15.49 -5.75 -19.15
CA THR A 184 14.89 -5.98 -17.84
C THR A 184 13.97 -7.20 -17.84
N VAL A 185 13.66 -7.72 -16.64
CA VAL A 185 12.74 -8.87 -16.47
C VAL A 185 11.37 -8.66 -17.15
N PRO A 186 10.71 -7.49 -17.06
CA PRO A 186 9.43 -7.26 -17.74
C PRO A 186 9.53 -7.33 -19.27
N GLU A 187 10.61 -6.83 -19.86
CA GLU A 187 10.82 -6.81 -21.30
C GLU A 187 11.10 -8.22 -21.85
N ILE A 188 11.88 -9.02 -21.11
CA ILE A 188 12.16 -10.41 -21.47
C ILE A 188 10.87 -11.25 -21.35
N ARG A 189 10.07 -11.00 -20.31
CA ARG A 189 8.76 -11.65 -20.10
C ARG A 189 7.84 -11.47 -21.31
N GLU A 190 7.76 -10.26 -21.84
CA GLU A 190 6.90 -9.94 -22.98
C GLU A 190 7.24 -10.75 -24.23
N ARG A 191 8.52 -11.11 -24.41
CA ARG A 191 8.99 -11.88 -25.56
C ARG A 191 8.88 -13.40 -25.38
N ILE A 192 9.05 -13.92 -24.16
CA ILE A 192 8.94 -15.36 -23.90
C ILE A 192 7.52 -15.81 -23.48
N LYS A 193 6.59 -14.88 -23.24
CA LYS A 193 5.20 -15.12 -22.82
C LYS A 193 5.06 -16.01 -21.57
N LEU A 194 6.03 -15.98 -20.66
CA LEU A 194 5.99 -16.68 -19.36
C LEU A 194 5.58 -15.74 -18.22
N THR A 195 5.38 -16.29 -17.02
CA THR A 195 5.10 -15.46 -15.83
C THR A 195 6.35 -14.65 -15.43
N ARG A 196 6.13 -13.52 -14.76
CA ARG A 196 7.22 -12.65 -14.26
C ARG A 196 8.15 -13.41 -13.31
N GLU A 197 7.58 -14.32 -12.52
CA GLU A 197 8.32 -15.12 -11.56
C GLU A 197 9.18 -16.19 -12.24
N HIS A 198 8.64 -16.93 -13.21
CA HIS A 198 9.42 -17.90 -13.98
C HIS A 198 10.58 -17.22 -14.71
N THR A 199 10.33 -16.06 -15.31
CA THR A 199 11.36 -15.27 -16.00
C THR A 199 12.46 -14.81 -15.02
N ALA A 200 12.08 -14.34 -13.82
CA ALA A 200 13.04 -13.94 -12.81
C ALA A 200 13.88 -15.13 -12.28
N ARG A 201 13.26 -16.30 -12.08
CA ARG A 201 13.95 -17.53 -11.67
C ARG A 201 14.95 -17.99 -12.74
N LEU A 202 14.56 -17.91 -14.01
CA LEU A 202 15.39 -18.26 -15.16
C LEU A 202 16.60 -17.32 -15.29
N LEU A 203 16.38 -16.01 -15.16
CA LEU A 203 17.48 -15.04 -15.21
C LEU A 203 18.43 -15.19 -14.02
N LYS A 204 17.90 -15.55 -12.85
CA LYS A 204 18.70 -15.88 -11.67
C LYS A 204 19.55 -17.14 -11.89
N SER A 205 19.01 -18.20 -12.53
CA SER A 205 19.79 -19.41 -12.82
C SER A 205 20.87 -19.14 -13.89
N LEU A 206 20.56 -18.37 -14.93
CA LEU A 206 21.51 -17.96 -15.96
C LEU A 206 22.64 -17.09 -15.39
N TYR A 207 22.33 -16.18 -14.47
CA TYR A 207 23.32 -15.40 -13.73
C TYR A 207 24.21 -16.29 -12.86
N ALA A 208 23.62 -17.22 -12.10
CA ALA A 208 24.38 -18.14 -11.23
C ALA A 208 25.33 -19.06 -12.01
N ARG A 209 24.96 -19.42 -13.25
CA ARG A 209 25.79 -20.20 -14.17
C ARG A 209 26.81 -19.37 -14.96
N GLY A 210 26.79 -18.04 -14.83
CA GLY A 210 27.75 -17.13 -15.46
C GLY A 210 27.45 -16.78 -16.93
N PHE A 211 26.28 -17.12 -17.46
CA PHE A 211 25.91 -16.84 -18.85
C PHE A 211 25.46 -15.39 -19.09
N VAL A 212 24.96 -14.74 -18.03
CA VAL A 212 24.37 -13.40 -18.08
C VAL A 212 24.88 -12.60 -16.90
N GLU A 213 25.29 -11.36 -17.14
CA GLU A 213 25.66 -10.40 -16.11
C GLU A 213 24.44 -9.55 -15.72
N ARG A 214 24.33 -9.21 -14.44
CA ARG A 214 23.26 -8.36 -13.92
C ARG A 214 23.87 -7.05 -13.43
N ARG A 215 23.28 -5.92 -13.85
CA ARG A 215 23.60 -4.62 -13.27
C ARG A 215 22.67 -4.35 -12.10
N ASP A 216 23.29 -4.17 -10.93
CA ASP A 216 22.62 -3.90 -9.64
C ASP A 216 22.54 -2.40 -9.34
N ASP A 217 22.90 -1.56 -10.31
CA ASP A 217 22.91 -0.10 -10.24
C ASP A 217 21.49 0.52 -10.24
N ARG A 218 20.49 -0.18 -10.77
CA ARG A 218 19.11 0.29 -10.86
C ARG A 218 18.10 -0.84 -10.75
N ILE A 219 16.90 -0.49 -10.25
CA ILE A 219 15.74 -1.36 -10.20
C ILE A 219 14.70 -0.83 -11.21
N PRO A 220 14.15 -1.66 -12.11
CA PRO A 220 14.37 -3.11 -12.25
C PRO A 220 15.78 -3.46 -12.77
N PHE A 221 16.34 -4.56 -12.26
CA PHE A 221 17.66 -5.03 -12.70
C PHE A 221 17.72 -5.29 -14.20
N VAL A 222 18.83 -4.89 -14.81
CA VAL A 222 19.09 -5.06 -16.23
C VAL A 222 20.09 -6.19 -16.42
N TYR A 223 19.79 -7.08 -17.36
CA TYR A 223 20.58 -8.26 -17.68
C TYR A 223 21.29 -8.07 -19.02
N ARG A 224 22.56 -8.47 -19.09
CA ARG A 224 23.43 -8.41 -20.28
C ARG A 224 24.05 -9.77 -20.54
N LEU A 225 24.21 -10.14 -21.81
CA LEU A 225 24.95 -11.35 -22.17
C LEU A 225 26.45 -11.22 -21.84
N ASN A 226 27.04 -12.28 -21.27
CA ASN A 226 28.48 -12.35 -21.03
C ASN A 226 29.25 -12.48 -22.37
N LYS A 227 30.44 -11.89 -22.46
CA LYS A 227 31.30 -11.88 -23.66
C LYS A 227 31.67 -13.31 -24.13
N GLU A 228 31.95 -14.21 -23.18
CA GLU A 228 32.26 -15.62 -23.48
C GLU A 228 31.08 -16.32 -24.17
N MET A 229 29.85 -16.03 -23.72
CA MET A 229 28.63 -16.60 -24.31
C MET A 229 28.29 -15.98 -25.67
N GLU A 230 28.65 -14.72 -25.89
CA GLU A 230 28.48 -14.04 -27.18
C GLU A 230 29.36 -14.68 -28.27
N GLU A 231 30.59 -15.07 -27.95
CA GLU A 231 31.49 -15.77 -28.86
C GLU A 231 30.99 -17.18 -29.19
N ILE A 232 30.48 -17.89 -28.19
CA ILE A 232 29.93 -19.23 -28.35
C ILE A 232 28.69 -19.18 -29.28
N LEU A 233 27.75 -18.27 -29.05
CA LEU A 233 26.56 -18.11 -29.91
C LEU A 233 26.90 -17.68 -31.36
N LYS A 234 27.96 -16.87 -31.54
CA LYS A 234 28.45 -16.50 -32.89
C LYS A 234 29.08 -17.69 -33.61
N SER A 235 29.84 -18.52 -32.89
CA SER A 235 30.49 -19.72 -33.45
C SER A 235 29.49 -20.78 -33.91
N GLU A 236 28.32 -20.84 -33.28
CA GLU A 236 27.26 -21.79 -33.61
C GLU A 236 26.41 -21.35 -34.82
N LYS A 237 26.14 -20.04 -34.95
CA LYS A 237 25.48 -19.47 -36.14
C LYS A 237 26.30 -19.52 -37.43
N LEU A 238 27.62 -19.74 -37.32
CA LEU A 238 28.52 -19.92 -38.47
C LEU A 238 28.62 -21.38 -38.96
N LYS A 239 27.96 -22.32 -38.27
CA LYS A 239 27.92 -23.75 -38.64
C LYS A 239 26.60 -24.20 -39.29
N THR A 240 25.68 -23.27 -39.56
CA THR A 240 24.46 -23.52 -40.36
C THR A 240 24.53 -22.69 -41.63
#